data_AF-A0A395RCF3-F1
#
_entry.id   AF-A0A395RCF3-F1
#
_cell.length_a   1.000
_cell.length_b   1.000
_cell.length_c   1.000
_cell.angle_alpha   90.00
_cell.angle_beta   90.00
_cell.angle_gamma   90.00
#
_symmetry.space_group_name_H-M   'P 1'
#
loop_
_entity.id
_entity.type
_entity.pdbx_description
1 polymer ?
#
loop_
_entity_poly.entity_id
_entity_poly.type
_entity_poly.pdbx_seq_one_letter_code
_entity_poly.pdbx_strand_id
1 'polypeptide(L)'
;MEVQEQKPYVRPLRNAPSSQRGHNRTSVDILDKEAHALAIRAAKALLLKKGGDEDKFLKAWRVRDKRKQAINDLAREDAERKSSDEWNKYRCERADRYPGRHRPASLREDWGHESLDLYEGLRRGESTLLLELRTEKIALNGPLHDMRIRCPVLPSSEAGDLAEQQVTISAACTCGHRKQTVYHMFFHCPELDTARQKLVNRIGRLDWNSLLTDHAKLATQRPMVYFPLDSQYDYIREDSPFYDRYNSA
;
A
#
# COMPACT_ATOMS: atom_id res chain seq x y z
N MET A 1 -15.65 -43.50 24.45
CA MET A 1 -15.12 -42.36 23.67
C MET A 1 -13.76 -42.03 24.24
N GLU A 2 -12.70 -42.53 23.61
CA GLU A 2 -11.32 -42.26 24.03
C GLU A 2 -11.00 -40.78 23.84
N VAL A 3 -10.71 -40.09 24.93
CA VAL A 3 -10.13 -38.74 24.92
C VAL A 3 -8.69 -38.92 24.45
N GLN A 4 -8.42 -38.71 23.16
CA GLN A 4 -7.05 -38.61 22.67
C GLN A 4 -6.37 -37.44 23.39
N GLU A 5 -5.56 -37.76 24.40
CA GLU A 5 -4.62 -36.83 25.01
C GLU A 5 -3.78 -36.22 23.88
N GLN A 6 -4.03 -34.94 23.56
CA GLN A 6 -3.18 -34.17 22.65
C GLN A 6 -1.80 -34.04 23.32
N LYS A 7 -0.92 -35.00 23.09
CA LYS A 7 0.49 -34.92 23.48
C LYS A 7 1.04 -33.63 22.87
N PRO A 8 1.41 -32.61 23.66
CA PRO A 8 1.77 -31.34 23.10
C PRO A 8 3.19 -31.47 22.54
N TYR A 9 3.29 -31.62 21.21
CA TYR A 9 4.55 -31.58 20.46
C TYR A 9 5.33 -30.26 20.62
N VAL A 10 4.68 -29.27 21.21
CA VAL A 10 5.22 -27.97 21.61
C VAL A 10 5.25 -27.92 23.12
N ARG A 11 6.38 -27.49 23.69
CA ARG A 11 6.51 -27.36 25.15
C ARG A 11 5.48 -26.36 25.68
N PRO A 12 4.80 -26.65 26.80
CA PRO A 12 3.91 -25.69 27.44
C PRO A 12 4.62 -24.36 27.73
N LEU A 13 3.88 -23.26 27.68
CA LEU A 13 4.36 -21.96 28.11
C LEU A 13 4.86 -22.04 29.56
N ARG A 14 6.08 -21.57 29.81
CA ARG A 14 6.69 -21.59 31.15
C ARG A 14 5.90 -20.77 32.17
N ASN A 15 5.26 -19.70 31.72
CA ASN A 15 4.51 -18.77 32.55
C ASN A 15 3.05 -18.72 32.07
N ALA A 16 2.28 -19.79 32.31
CA ALA A 16 0.83 -19.66 32.21
C ALA A 16 0.39 -18.69 33.32
N PRO A 17 -0.25 -17.54 33.00
CA PRO A 17 -0.65 -16.58 34.03
C PRO A 17 -1.57 -17.29 35.01
N SER A 18 -1.19 -17.32 36.29
CA SER A 18 -2.04 -17.90 37.32
C SER A 18 -3.33 -17.07 37.37
N SER A 19 -4.48 -17.75 37.44
CA SER A 19 -5.79 -17.11 37.57
C SER A 19 -5.95 -16.30 38.87
N GLN A 20 -4.91 -16.23 39.71
CA GLN A 20 -4.98 -15.76 41.08
C GLN A 20 -4.54 -14.31 41.30
N ARG A 21 -3.98 -13.59 40.32
CA ARG A 21 -3.70 -12.14 40.46
C ARG A 21 -3.90 -11.41 39.15
N GLY A 22 -4.37 -10.17 39.24
CA GLY A 22 -4.53 -9.24 38.11
C GLY A 22 -3.21 -8.89 37.45
N HIS A 23 -2.61 -9.85 36.76
CA HIS A 23 -1.41 -9.66 35.98
C HIS A 23 -1.79 -8.91 34.71
N ASN A 24 -1.33 -7.66 34.62
CA ASN A 24 -1.46 -6.88 33.39
C ASN A 24 -0.61 -7.59 32.32
N ARG A 25 -1.29 -8.12 31.29
CA ARG A 25 -0.62 -8.80 30.18
C ARG A 25 0.38 -7.84 29.55
N THR A 26 1.65 -8.23 29.57
CA THR A 26 2.70 -7.48 28.86
C THR A 26 2.61 -7.79 27.37
N SER A 27 3.21 -6.94 26.54
CA SER A 27 3.35 -7.21 25.10
C SER A 27 4.09 -8.53 24.83
N VAL A 28 5.08 -8.86 25.67
CA VAL A 28 5.84 -10.11 25.60
C VAL A 28 4.93 -11.31 25.86
N ASP A 29 4.08 -11.26 26.89
CA ASP A 29 3.14 -12.35 27.19
C ASP A 29 2.16 -12.61 26.02
N ILE A 30 1.76 -11.56 25.31
CA ILE A 30 0.90 -11.68 24.13
C ILE A 30 1.67 -12.35 22.98
N LEU A 31 2.88 -11.87 22.68
CA LEU A 31 3.70 -12.42 21.60
C LEU A 31 4.08 -13.89 21.86
N ASP A 32 4.44 -14.24 23.08
CA ASP A 32 4.78 -15.62 23.45
C ASP A 32 3.56 -16.55 23.30
N LYS A 33 2.37 -16.07 23.70
CA LYS A 33 1.13 -16.83 23.52
C LYS A 33 0.81 -17.06 22.04
N GLU A 34 0.94 -16.02 21.21
CA GLU A 34 0.72 -16.12 19.76
C GLU A 34 1.76 -17.03 19.09
N ALA A 35 3.03 -16.90 19.45
CA ALA A 35 4.11 -17.75 18.94
C ALA A 35 3.90 -19.23 19.32
N HIS A 36 3.48 -19.49 20.55
CA HIS A 36 3.15 -20.84 21.00
C HIS A 36 1.93 -21.41 20.26
N ALA A 37 0.87 -20.62 20.07
CA ALA A 37 -0.30 -21.02 19.29
C ALA A 37 0.07 -21.33 17.83
N LEU A 38 0.93 -20.51 17.20
CA LEU A 38 1.46 -20.73 15.87
C LEU A 38 2.26 -22.04 15.80
N ALA A 39 3.14 -22.30 16.77
CA ALA A 39 3.93 -23.53 16.82
C ALA A 39 3.05 -24.79 16.92
N ILE A 40 1.96 -24.74 17.71
CA ILE A 40 1.00 -25.86 17.81
C ILE A 40 0.32 -26.10 16.47
N ARG A 41 -0.15 -25.03 15.81
CA ARG A 41 -0.80 -25.15 14.50
C ARG A 41 0.17 -25.65 13.43
N ALA A 42 1.42 -25.20 13.46
CA ALA A 42 2.48 -25.68 12.56
C ALA A 42 2.79 -27.17 12.77
N ALA A 43 2.83 -27.64 14.02
CA ALA A 43 3.01 -29.05 14.33
C ALA A 43 1.86 -29.89 13.75
N LYS A 44 0.61 -29.47 13.96
CA LYS A 44 -0.58 -30.14 13.41
C LYS A 44 -0.57 -30.14 11.88
N ALA A 45 -0.25 -29.02 11.25
CA ALA A 45 -0.16 -28.90 9.79
C ALA A 45 0.94 -29.79 9.20
N LEU A 46 2.11 -29.88 9.85
CA LEU A 46 3.19 -30.75 9.40
C LEU A 46 2.83 -32.24 9.54
N LEU A 47 2.17 -32.63 10.62
CA LEU A 47 1.69 -34.00 10.82
C LEU A 47 0.71 -34.40 9.70
N LEU A 48 -0.23 -33.50 9.37
CA LEU A 48 -1.15 -33.69 8.24
C LEU A 48 -0.41 -33.79 6.90
N LYS A 49 0.56 -32.90 6.63
CA LYS A 49 1.42 -32.96 5.41
C LYS A 49 2.25 -34.25 5.31
N LYS A 50 2.44 -34.99 6.41
CA LYS A 50 3.12 -36.30 6.44
C LYS A 50 2.16 -37.49 6.44
N GLY A 51 0.88 -37.26 6.17
CA GLY A 51 -0.14 -38.31 6.12
C GLY A 51 -0.52 -38.88 7.48
N GLY A 52 -0.29 -38.14 8.57
CA GLY A 52 -0.56 -38.60 9.93
C GLY A 52 0.50 -39.55 10.51
N ASP A 53 1.61 -39.78 9.79
CA ASP A 53 2.71 -40.61 10.26
C ASP A 53 3.51 -39.89 11.37
N GLU A 54 3.26 -40.28 12.62
CA GLU A 54 3.87 -39.67 13.80
C GLU A 54 5.40 -39.83 13.83
N ASP A 55 5.94 -40.95 13.34
CA ASP A 55 7.39 -41.20 13.34
C ASP A 55 8.11 -40.31 12.35
N LYS A 56 7.56 -40.17 11.12
CA LYS A 56 8.10 -39.23 10.12
C LYS A 56 7.96 -37.78 10.58
N PHE A 57 6.84 -37.44 11.21
CA PHE A 57 6.62 -36.12 11.80
C PHE A 57 7.65 -35.84 12.90
N LEU A 58 7.83 -36.72 13.89
CA LEU A 58 8.75 -36.51 15.00
C LEU A 58 10.21 -36.42 14.53
N LYS A 59 10.60 -37.23 13.54
CA LYS A 59 11.93 -37.12 12.89
C LYS A 59 12.15 -35.74 12.27
N ALA A 60 11.13 -35.16 11.64
CA ALA A 60 11.21 -33.82 11.06
C ALA A 60 11.12 -32.71 12.12
N TRP A 61 10.22 -32.81 13.08
CA TRP A 61 9.93 -31.79 14.09
C TRP A 61 11.05 -31.62 15.13
N ARG A 62 11.81 -32.69 15.41
CA ARG A 62 12.99 -32.63 16.29
C ARG A 62 14.13 -31.83 15.66
N VAL A 63 14.27 -31.86 14.34
CA VAL A 63 15.29 -31.09 13.61
C VAL A 63 14.91 -29.61 13.65
N ARG A 64 15.78 -28.79 14.25
CA ARG A 64 15.54 -27.35 14.46
C ARG A 64 15.17 -26.63 13.16
N ASP A 65 15.92 -26.85 12.09
CA ASP A 65 15.77 -26.09 10.85
C ASP A 65 14.49 -26.49 10.10
N LYS A 66 14.14 -27.79 10.09
CA LYS A 66 12.87 -28.27 9.54
C LYS A 66 11.66 -27.77 10.34
N ARG A 67 11.77 -27.73 11.67
CA ARG A 67 10.73 -27.13 12.53
C ARG A 67 10.57 -25.64 12.25
N LYS A 68 11.68 -24.90 12.17
CA LYS A 68 11.66 -23.47 11.83
C LYS A 68 11.02 -23.24 10.46
N GLN A 69 11.38 -24.03 9.46
CA GLN A 69 10.79 -23.96 8.13
C GLN A 69 9.27 -24.20 8.18
N ALA A 70 8.81 -25.26 8.84
CA ALA A 70 7.37 -25.54 8.96
C ALA A 70 6.59 -24.42 9.66
N ILE A 71 7.17 -23.80 10.70
CA ILE A 71 6.57 -22.65 11.38
C ILE A 71 6.52 -21.43 10.45
N ASN A 72 7.63 -21.12 9.77
CA ASN A 72 7.70 -19.99 8.85
C ASN A 72 6.77 -20.15 7.65
N ASP A 73 6.67 -21.36 7.09
CA ASP A 73 5.77 -21.65 5.98
C ASP A 73 4.31 -21.42 6.39
N LEU A 74 3.90 -21.93 7.56
CA LEU A 74 2.54 -21.68 8.07
C LEU A 74 2.32 -20.19 8.38
N ALA A 75 3.31 -19.51 8.96
CA ALA A 75 3.21 -18.09 9.25
C ALA A 75 3.02 -17.26 7.97
N ARG A 76 3.74 -17.61 6.90
CA ARG A 76 3.60 -17.00 5.58
C ARG A 76 2.22 -17.29 4.99
N GLU A 77 1.78 -18.56 4.97
CA GLU A 77 0.46 -18.95 4.47
C GLU A 77 -0.67 -18.21 5.22
N ASP A 78 -0.58 -18.11 6.55
CA ASP A 78 -1.53 -17.37 7.38
C ASP A 78 -1.52 -15.87 7.11
N ALA A 79 -0.32 -15.28 6.95
CA ALA A 79 -0.15 -13.86 6.67
C ALA A 79 -0.73 -13.50 5.29
N GLU A 80 -0.39 -14.28 4.26
CA GLU A 80 -0.92 -14.11 2.90
C GLU A 80 -2.45 -14.18 2.89
N ARG A 81 -3.03 -15.20 3.53
CA ARG A 81 -4.48 -15.34 3.62
C ARG A 81 -5.12 -14.16 4.34
N LYS A 82 -4.63 -13.80 5.54
CA LYS A 82 -5.19 -12.70 6.33
C LYS A 82 -5.08 -11.36 5.59
N SER A 83 -3.94 -11.08 4.98
CA SER A 83 -3.72 -9.86 4.21
C SER A 83 -4.63 -9.80 2.99
N SER A 84 -4.80 -10.92 2.28
CA SER A 84 -5.75 -11.01 1.17
C SER A 84 -7.20 -10.78 1.60
N ASP A 85 -7.62 -11.40 2.71
CA ASP A 85 -8.97 -11.24 3.25
C ASP A 85 -9.24 -9.79 3.68
N GLU A 86 -8.31 -9.17 4.42
CA GLU A 86 -8.41 -7.77 4.84
C GLU A 86 -8.37 -6.81 3.64
N TRP A 87 -7.55 -7.10 2.62
CA TRP A 87 -7.52 -6.30 1.40
C TRP A 87 -8.84 -6.35 0.65
N ASN A 88 -9.41 -7.56 0.48
CA ASN A 88 -10.70 -7.73 -0.18
C ASN A 88 -11.82 -7.07 0.61
N LYS A 89 -11.83 -7.23 1.94
CA LYS A 89 -12.77 -6.53 2.82
C LYS A 89 -12.67 -5.02 2.63
N TYR A 90 -11.47 -4.46 2.66
CA TYR A 90 -11.25 -3.03 2.42
C TYR A 90 -11.76 -2.58 1.05
N ARG A 91 -11.51 -3.34 -0.01
CA ARG A 91 -11.99 -3.06 -1.38
C ARG A 91 -13.52 -3.02 -1.45
N CYS A 92 -14.18 -4.00 -0.84
CA CYS A 92 -15.64 -4.08 -0.78
C CYS A 92 -16.24 -2.92 0.04
N GLU A 93 -15.79 -2.71 1.26
CA GLU A 93 -16.29 -1.62 2.12
C GLU A 93 -16.07 -0.24 1.51
N ARG A 94 -14.97 -0.06 0.76
CA ARG A 94 -14.70 1.18 0.05
C ARG A 94 -15.59 1.35 -1.18
N ALA A 95 -15.85 0.27 -1.91
CA ALA A 95 -16.81 0.26 -3.03
C ALA A 95 -18.20 0.69 -2.57
N ASP A 96 -18.64 0.20 -1.40
CA ASP A 96 -19.93 0.53 -0.81
C ASP A 96 -20.02 2.00 -0.37
N ARG A 97 -18.95 2.53 0.24
CA ARG A 97 -18.88 3.93 0.69
C ARG A 97 -18.81 4.94 -0.47
N TYR A 98 -18.18 4.57 -1.57
CA TYR A 98 -17.96 5.46 -2.72
C TYR A 98 -18.47 4.82 -4.01
N PRO A 99 -19.81 4.72 -4.17
CA PRO A 99 -20.40 4.17 -5.37
C PRO A 99 -20.10 5.11 -6.56
N GLY A 100 -19.22 4.64 -7.45
CA GLY A 100 -18.78 5.41 -8.60
C GLY A 100 -18.09 4.54 -9.64
N ARG A 101 -18.08 5.00 -10.89
CA ARG A 101 -17.41 4.30 -12.00
C ARG A 101 -15.88 4.37 -11.89
N HIS A 102 -15.36 5.44 -11.28
CA HIS A 102 -13.93 5.63 -11.09
C HIS A 102 -13.45 5.00 -9.78
N ARG A 103 -12.31 4.32 -9.84
CA ARG A 103 -11.60 3.78 -8.66
C ARG A 103 -10.09 3.93 -8.87
N PRO A 104 -9.33 4.29 -7.83
CA PRO A 104 -7.87 4.18 -7.83
C PRO A 104 -7.43 2.84 -8.42
N ALA A 105 -6.38 2.87 -9.25
CA ALA A 105 -5.90 1.68 -9.95
C ALA A 105 -5.50 0.57 -8.98
N SER A 106 -4.90 0.92 -7.84
CA SER A 106 -4.52 -0.08 -6.82
C SER A 106 -5.70 -0.90 -6.30
N LEU A 107 -6.91 -0.34 -6.23
CA LEU A 107 -8.10 -1.05 -5.72
C LEU A 107 -8.72 -2.03 -6.72
N ARG A 108 -8.22 -2.05 -7.96
CA ARG A 108 -8.68 -2.99 -8.99
C ARG A 108 -7.96 -4.34 -8.85
N GLU A 109 -6.77 -4.33 -8.29
CA GLU A 109 -5.94 -5.52 -8.13
C GLU A 109 -6.28 -6.29 -6.86
N ASP A 110 -6.06 -7.60 -6.95
CA ASP A 110 -6.13 -8.51 -5.81
C ASP A 110 -4.82 -8.42 -5.00
N TRP A 111 -4.82 -9.04 -3.82
CA TRP A 111 -3.61 -9.15 -3.02
C TRP A 111 -2.65 -10.13 -3.67
N GLY A 112 -1.42 -9.71 -3.99
CA GLY A 112 -0.44 -10.60 -4.58
C GLY A 112 0.91 -9.96 -4.88
N HIS A 113 1.88 -10.80 -5.24
CA HIS A 113 3.21 -10.36 -5.67
C HIS A 113 3.17 -9.68 -7.04
N GLU A 114 2.19 -10.00 -7.88
CA GLU A 114 2.04 -9.45 -9.24
C GLU A 114 1.99 -7.91 -9.26
N SER A 115 1.48 -7.29 -8.18
CA SER A 115 1.48 -5.83 -8.06
C SER A 115 2.88 -5.22 -7.96
N LEU A 116 3.90 -5.99 -7.53
CA LEU A 116 5.29 -5.55 -7.44
C LEU A 116 5.97 -5.54 -8.81
N ASP A 117 5.58 -6.42 -9.72
CA ASP A 117 6.14 -6.52 -11.07
C ASP A 117 5.89 -5.23 -11.87
N LEU A 118 4.83 -4.49 -11.52
CA LEU A 118 4.51 -3.17 -12.08
C LEU A 118 5.58 -2.10 -11.81
N TYR A 119 6.47 -2.33 -10.85
CA TYR A 119 7.56 -1.42 -10.49
C TYR A 119 8.90 -1.85 -11.08
N GLU A 120 8.95 -2.99 -11.79
CA GLU A 120 10.17 -3.50 -12.38
C GLU A 120 10.73 -2.51 -13.43
N GLY A 121 12.04 -2.27 -13.36
CA GLY A 121 12.73 -1.35 -14.28
C GLY A 121 12.45 0.14 -14.06
N LEU A 122 11.67 0.51 -13.03
CA LEU A 122 11.48 1.90 -12.62
C LEU A 122 12.58 2.36 -11.67
N ARG A 123 12.95 3.64 -11.78
CA ARG A 123 13.83 4.30 -10.81
C ARG A 123 13.08 4.53 -9.51
N ARG A 124 13.81 4.70 -8.41
CA ARG A 124 13.21 4.93 -7.07
C ARG A 124 12.11 5.99 -7.06
N GLY A 125 12.35 7.17 -7.64
CA GLY A 125 11.35 8.24 -7.68
C GLY A 125 10.18 7.96 -8.63
N GLU A 126 10.41 7.24 -9.73
CA GLU A 126 9.34 6.74 -10.60
C GLU A 126 8.47 5.71 -9.86
N SER A 127 9.08 4.80 -9.08
CA SER A 127 8.36 3.81 -8.28
C SER A 127 7.51 4.47 -7.18
N THR A 128 8.07 5.44 -6.46
CA THR A 128 7.32 6.21 -5.45
C THR A 128 6.15 6.94 -6.10
N LEU A 129 6.38 7.65 -7.21
CA LEU A 129 5.33 8.36 -7.89
C LEU A 129 4.26 7.41 -8.44
N LEU A 130 4.64 6.24 -8.97
CA LEU A 130 3.66 5.25 -9.44
C LEU A 130 2.74 4.80 -8.30
N LEU A 131 3.28 4.55 -7.11
CA LEU A 131 2.49 4.20 -5.93
C LEU A 131 1.50 5.32 -5.57
N GLU A 132 1.95 6.57 -5.55
CA GLU A 132 1.11 7.74 -5.27
C GLU A 132 0.01 7.92 -6.32
N LEU A 133 0.33 7.73 -7.61
CA LEU A 133 -0.64 7.80 -8.71
C LEU A 133 -1.68 6.67 -8.62
N ARG A 134 -1.25 5.44 -8.36
CA ARG A 134 -2.15 4.27 -8.31
C ARG A 134 -3.09 4.29 -7.11
N THR A 135 -2.63 4.80 -5.98
CA THR A 135 -3.43 4.99 -4.77
C THR A 135 -4.26 6.29 -4.79
N GLU A 136 -3.96 7.19 -5.73
CA GLU A 136 -4.44 8.57 -5.78
C GLU A 136 -4.16 9.37 -4.50
N LYS A 137 -3.10 9.00 -3.77
CA LYS A 137 -2.61 9.69 -2.57
C LYS A 137 -1.31 10.40 -2.90
N ILE A 138 -1.46 11.45 -3.68
CA ILE A 138 -0.39 12.31 -4.18
C ILE A 138 -0.62 13.76 -3.71
N ALA A 139 0.41 14.61 -3.79
CA ALA A 139 0.36 16.04 -3.45
C ALA A 139 -0.47 16.90 -4.45
N LEU A 140 -1.68 16.46 -4.81
CA LEU A 140 -2.67 17.25 -5.54
C LEU A 140 -3.71 17.82 -4.56
N ASN A 141 -4.38 18.90 -4.96
CA ASN A 141 -5.35 19.60 -4.12
C ASN A 141 -6.46 18.69 -3.57
N GLY A 142 -7.00 17.78 -4.38
CA GLY A 142 -8.07 16.88 -3.95
C GLY A 142 -7.66 15.97 -2.78
N PRO A 143 -6.60 15.15 -2.92
CA PRO A 143 -6.07 14.36 -1.81
C PRO A 143 -5.63 15.17 -0.59
N LEU A 144 -4.98 16.32 -0.80
CA LEU A 144 -4.52 17.19 0.30
C LEU A 144 -5.70 17.77 1.10
N HIS A 145 -6.76 18.19 0.41
CA HIS A 145 -8.01 18.62 1.05
C HIS A 145 -8.69 17.47 1.84
N ASP A 146 -8.74 16.26 1.27
CA ASP A 146 -9.29 15.08 1.97
C ASP A 146 -8.51 14.76 3.26
N MET A 147 -7.19 14.99 3.24
CA MET A 147 -6.31 14.84 4.40
C MET A 147 -6.36 16.02 5.36
N ARG A 148 -7.11 17.09 5.04
CA ARG A 148 -7.23 18.32 5.83
C ARG A 148 -5.88 19.00 6.08
N ILE A 149 -4.97 18.90 5.11
CA ILE A 149 -3.67 19.58 5.16
C ILE A 149 -3.91 21.09 5.12
N ARG A 150 -3.19 21.80 6.01
CA ARG A 150 -3.23 23.26 6.12
C ARG A 150 -1.90 23.81 5.67
N CYS A 151 -1.93 24.85 4.85
CA CYS A 151 -0.73 25.60 4.47
C CYS A 151 -0.63 26.88 5.31
N PRO A 152 0.56 27.21 5.83
CA PRO A 152 0.80 28.52 6.38
C PRO A 152 0.74 29.54 5.23
N VAL A 153 -0.12 30.55 5.35
CA VAL A 153 -0.09 31.71 4.46
C VAL A 153 0.91 32.69 5.06
N LEU A 154 2.00 32.94 4.33
CA LEU A 154 2.89 34.07 4.65
C LEU A 154 2.04 35.34 4.58
N PRO A 155 2.03 36.18 5.65
CA PRO A 155 1.33 37.44 5.57
C PRO A 155 1.89 38.22 4.40
N SER A 156 1.01 38.64 3.49
CA SER A 156 1.33 39.67 2.51
C SER A 156 1.94 40.83 3.29
N SER A 157 3.10 41.31 2.85
CA SER A 157 4.00 42.26 3.53
C SER A 157 3.40 43.64 3.87
N GLU A 158 2.08 43.79 3.83
CA GLU A 158 1.34 45.03 4.06
C GLU A 158 0.45 45.00 5.32
N ALA A 159 0.35 43.87 6.01
CA ALA A 159 -0.37 43.78 7.29
C ALA A 159 0.59 43.45 8.43
N GLY A 160 0.86 44.46 9.28
CA GLY A 160 1.65 44.30 10.50
C GLY A 160 1.06 43.24 11.43
N ASP A 161 1.95 42.50 12.09
CA ASP A 161 1.73 41.60 13.23
C ASP A 161 0.38 40.88 13.28
N LEU A 162 0.16 39.91 12.39
CA LEU A 162 -0.93 38.95 12.52
C LEU A 162 -0.42 37.52 12.32
N ALA A 163 -0.82 36.66 13.26
CA ALA A 163 -0.46 35.27 13.40
C ALA A 163 -0.52 34.49 12.06
N GLU A 164 0.39 33.52 11.89
CA GLU A 164 0.38 32.57 10.76
C GLU A 164 -1.04 32.07 10.49
N GLN A 165 -1.67 32.59 9.43
CA GLN A 165 -3.03 32.19 9.09
C GLN A 165 -2.95 30.89 8.31
N GLN A 166 -3.35 29.80 8.96
CA GLN A 166 -3.40 28.49 8.33
C GLN A 166 -4.69 28.35 7.50
N VAL A 167 -4.55 28.20 6.18
CA VAL A 167 -5.68 27.98 5.28
C VAL A 167 -5.69 26.53 4.82
N THR A 168 -6.87 25.90 4.86
CA THR A 168 -7.07 24.56 4.30
C THR A 168 -6.98 24.64 2.78
N ILE A 169 -6.17 23.77 2.18
CA ILE A 169 -6.01 23.70 0.72
C ILE A 169 -7.38 23.40 0.10
N SER A 170 -7.84 24.26 -0.82
CA SER A 170 -9.07 24.02 -1.58
C SER A 170 -8.91 22.78 -2.45
N ALA A 171 -9.93 21.90 -2.51
CA ALA A 171 -9.89 20.70 -3.35
C ALA A 171 -9.86 21.00 -4.85
N ALA A 172 -10.29 22.19 -5.26
CA ALA A 172 -10.53 22.54 -6.65
C ALA A 172 -9.23 22.58 -7.49
N CYS A 173 -9.36 22.25 -8.77
CA CYS A 173 -8.32 22.48 -9.76
C CYS A 173 -8.41 23.93 -10.27
N THR A 174 -7.26 24.49 -10.67
CA THR A 174 -7.12 25.79 -11.34
C THR A 174 -8.01 25.93 -12.56
N CYS A 175 -8.26 24.84 -13.28
CA CYS A 175 -9.16 24.82 -14.43
C CYS A 175 -10.66 24.96 -14.08
N GLY A 176 -11.00 25.15 -12.80
CA GLY A 176 -12.37 25.24 -12.29
C GLY A 176 -13.02 23.89 -11.97
N HIS A 177 -12.33 22.76 -12.14
CA HIS A 177 -12.89 21.46 -11.77
C HIS A 177 -12.97 21.32 -10.24
N ARG A 178 -14.11 20.83 -9.73
CA ARG A 178 -14.41 20.77 -8.29
C ARG A 178 -13.38 20.05 -7.42
N LYS A 179 -12.65 19.08 -7.98
CA LYS A 179 -11.68 18.27 -7.24
C LYS A 179 -10.50 17.85 -8.13
N GLN A 180 -9.30 18.35 -7.84
CA GLN A 180 -8.10 17.96 -8.56
C GLN A 180 -7.67 16.55 -8.15
N THR A 181 -7.94 15.57 -9.02
CA THR A 181 -7.57 14.16 -8.82
C THR A 181 -6.60 13.70 -9.90
N VAL A 182 -5.91 12.59 -9.66
CA VAL A 182 -5.03 11.95 -10.67
C VAL A 182 -5.81 11.68 -11.96
N TYR A 183 -6.99 11.07 -11.84
CA TYR A 183 -7.87 10.81 -12.98
C TYR A 183 -8.24 12.08 -13.76
N HIS A 184 -8.62 13.16 -13.07
CA HIS A 184 -8.90 14.44 -13.72
C HIS A 184 -7.67 14.98 -14.46
N MET A 185 -6.51 14.99 -13.82
CA MET A 185 -5.26 15.52 -14.37
C MET A 185 -4.73 14.73 -15.58
N PHE A 186 -5.02 13.43 -15.65
CA PHE A 186 -4.72 12.63 -16.84
C PHE A 186 -5.76 12.77 -17.96
N PHE A 187 -7.05 12.71 -17.65
CA PHE A 187 -8.09 12.49 -18.68
C PHE A 187 -8.91 13.73 -19.03
N HIS A 188 -9.03 14.70 -18.13
CA HIS A 188 -10.08 15.71 -18.21
C HIS A 188 -9.61 17.16 -18.01
N CYS A 189 -8.45 17.39 -17.40
CA CYS A 189 -7.96 18.74 -17.15
C CYS A 189 -7.62 19.44 -18.48
N PRO A 190 -8.33 20.52 -18.86
CA PRO A 190 -8.11 21.22 -20.12
C PRO A 190 -6.77 21.95 -20.14
N GLU A 191 -6.27 22.42 -18.99
CA GLU A 191 -4.93 23.05 -18.87
C GLU A 191 -3.80 22.06 -19.22
N LEU A 192 -4.08 20.76 -19.12
CA LEU A 192 -3.13 19.69 -19.43
C LEU A 192 -3.41 19.00 -20.77
N ASP A 193 -4.22 19.57 -21.65
CA ASP A 193 -4.61 18.92 -22.91
C ASP A 193 -3.41 18.67 -23.84
N THR A 194 -2.55 19.67 -24.05
CA THR A 194 -1.32 19.50 -24.84
C THR A 194 -0.39 18.45 -24.24
N ALA A 195 -0.21 18.45 -22.91
CA ALA A 195 0.56 17.42 -22.22
C ALA A 195 -0.09 16.03 -22.32
N ARG A 196 -1.42 15.95 -22.40
CA ARG A 196 -2.17 14.71 -22.60
C ARG A 196 -1.96 14.18 -24.01
N GLN A 197 -2.01 15.05 -25.03
CA GLN A 197 -1.74 14.69 -26.41
C GLN A 197 -0.31 14.15 -26.60
N LYS A 198 0.70 14.78 -25.97
CA LYS A 198 2.08 14.27 -25.98
C LYS A 198 2.19 12.84 -25.44
N LEU A 199 1.41 12.51 -24.40
CA LEU A 199 1.37 11.16 -23.85
C LEU A 199 0.65 10.19 -24.79
N VAL A 200 -0.52 10.58 -25.32
CA VAL A 200 -1.28 9.79 -26.31
C VAL A 200 -0.41 9.46 -27.52
N ASN A 201 0.36 10.40 -28.03
CA ASN A 201 1.27 10.17 -29.17
C ASN A 201 2.33 9.09 -28.88
N ARG A 202 2.68 8.86 -27.61
CA ARG A 202 3.66 7.84 -27.21
C ARG A 202 3.02 6.48 -26.92
N ILE A 203 1.81 6.45 -26.35
CA ILE A 203 1.15 5.20 -25.91
C ILE A 203 -0.01 4.75 -26.84
N GLY A 204 -0.36 5.57 -27.83
CA GLY A 204 -1.46 5.34 -28.77
C GLY A 204 -2.84 5.71 -28.19
N ARG A 205 -3.24 5.10 -27.08
CA ARG A 205 -4.56 5.33 -26.46
C ARG A 205 -4.45 5.45 -24.95
N LEU A 206 -5.14 6.45 -24.39
CA LEU A 206 -5.33 6.56 -22.95
C LEU A 206 -6.45 5.63 -22.48
N ASP A 207 -6.09 4.68 -21.62
CA ASP A 207 -7.03 3.87 -20.86
C ASP A 207 -6.58 3.82 -19.40
N TRP A 208 -7.52 3.95 -18.46
CA TRP A 208 -7.19 4.00 -17.04
C TRP A 208 -6.63 2.68 -16.51
N ASN A 209 -7.00 1.54 -17.11
CA ASN A 209 -6.51 0.23 -16.68
C ASN A 209 -5.06 -0.02 -17.09
N SER A 210 -4.67 0.42 -18.29
CA SER A 210 -3.32 0.20 -18.83
C SER A 210 -2.34 1.32 -18.51
N LEU A 211 -2.82 2.55 -18.27
CA LEU A 211 -1.96 3.72 -18.08
C LEU A 211 -1.00 3.54 -16.91
N LEU A 212 -1.49 3.08 -15.76
CA LEU A 212 -0.70 2.93 -14.53
C LEU A 212 -0.16 1.51 -14.35
N THR A 213 -0.21 0.69 -15.39
CA THR A 213 0.32 -0.69 -15.42
C THR A 213 1.26 -0.84 -16.62
N ASP A 214 0.74 -1.13 -17.81
CA ASP A 214 1.50 -1.34 -19.05
C ASP A 214 2.34 -0.12 -19.47
N HIS A 215 1.90 1.08 -19.10
CA HIS A 215 2.54 2.34 -19.45
C HIS A 215 3.11 3.09 -18.23
N ALA A 216 3.32 2.38 -17.12
CA ALA A 216 3.72 2.95 -15.82
C ALA A 216 4.88 3.95 -15.92
N LYS A 217 5.93 3.63 -16.70
CA LYS A 217 7.09 4.50 -16.87
C LYS A 217 6.74 5.86 -17.48
N LEU A 218 5.98 5.87 -18.59
CA LEU A 218 5.57 7.12 -19.22
C LEU A 218 4.52 7.86 -18.38
N ALA A 219 3.68 7.10 -17.67
CA ALA A 219 2.67 7.64 -16.79
C ALA A 219 3.25 8.30 -15.52
N THR A 220 4.43 7.89 -15.04
CA THR A 220 5.12 8.58 -13.94
C THR A 220 5.90 9.78 -14.43
N GLN A 221 6.56 9.67 -15.58
CA GLN A 221 7.40 10.74 -16.13
C GLN A 221 6.62 11.99 -16.54
N ARG A 222 5.35 11.87 -16.96
CA ARG A 222 4.53 13.03 -17.34
C ARG A 222 4.14 13.91 -16.14
N PRO A 223 3.54 13.36 -15.06
CA PRO A 223 3.24 14.13 -13.85
C PRO A 223 4.43 14.87 -13.25
N MET A 224 5.64 14.31 -13.30
CA MET A 224 6.85 15.00 -12.82
C MET A 224 7.06 16.37 -13.47
N VAL A 225 6.61 16.55 -14.72
CA VAL A 225 6.80 17.78 -15.49
C VAL A 225 5.59 18.70 -15.41
N TYR A 226 4.38 18.13 -15.43
CA TYR A 226 3.16 18.92 -15.66
C TYR A 226 2.19 18.97 -14.48
N PHE A 227 2.33 18.09 -13.48
CA PHE A 227 1.46 18.17 -12.30
C PHE A 227 2.07 19.16 -11.30
N PRO A 228 1.25 19.93 -10.59
CA PRO A 228 1.71 20.81 -9.53
C PRO A 228 1.98 19.96 -8.27
N LEU A 229 3.08 19.20 -8.27
CA LEU A 229 3.49 18.31 -7.17
C LEU A 229 4.51 18.96 -6.23
N ASP A 230 4.55 20.28 -6.22
CA ASP A 230 5.65 21.07 -5.66
C ASP A 230 7.02 20.56 -6.18
N SER A 231 8.11 20.94 -5.51
CA SER A 231 9.47 20.53 -5.88
C SER A 231 9.80 19.06 -5.52
N GLN A 232 8.80 18.24 -5.18
CA GLN A 232 8.98 16.86 -4.70
C GLN A 232 9.76 15.99 -5.68
N TYR A 233 9.64 16.24 -6.99
CA TYR A 233 10.22 15.43 -8.06
C TYR A 233 11.19 16.19 -8.97
N ASP A 234 11.57 17.43 -8.63
CA ASP A 234 12.44 18.25 -9.48
C ASP A 234 13.80 17.58 -9.76
N TYR A 235 14.34 16.85 -8.78
CA TYR A 235 15.63 16.17 -8.88
C TYR A 235 15.68 15.04 -9.93
N ILE A 236 14.54 14.58 -10.44
CA ILE A 236 14.43 13.59 -11.54
C ILE A 236 13.62 14.09 -12.73
N ARG A 237 13.11 15.33 -12.66
CA ARG A 237 12.24 15.90 -13.69
C ARG A 237 12.94 16.01 -15.04
N GLU A 238 14.23 16.34 -15.04
CA GLU A 238 15.01 16.54 -16.26
C GLU A 238 15.26 15.25 -17.07
N ASP A 239 15.11 14.09 -16.42
CA ASP A 239 15.23 12.78 -17.05
C ASP A 239 13.96 12.37 -17.80
N SER A 240 12.87 13.12 -17.61
CA SER A 240 11.59 12.86 -18.26
C SER A 240 11.67 13.21 -19.75
N PRO A 241 11.19 12.33 -20.66
CA PRO A 241 11.09 12.63 -22.07
C PRO A 241 10.02 13.69 -22.40
N PHE A 242 9.33 14.19 -21.38
CA PHE A 242 8.39 15.30 -21.47
C PHE A 242 9.00 16.64 -21.06
N TYR A 243 10.21 16.64 -20.51
CA TYR A 243 10.89 17.86 -20.06
C TYR A 243 11.48 18.62 -21.26
N ASP A 244 10.91 19.79 -21.56
CA ASP A 244 11.42 20.67 -22.60
C ASP A 244 12.38 21.69 -21.98
N ARG A 245 13.69 21.44 -22.08
CA ARG A 245 14.76 22.33 -21.54
C ARG A 245 14.68 23.78 -22.05
N TYR A 246 14.01 23.99 -23.19
CA TYR A 246 13.90 25.30 -23.85
C TYR A 246 12.66 26.10 -23.43
N ASN A 247 11.75 25.53 -22.63
CA ASN A 247 10.51 26.19 -22.15
C ASN A 247 10.48 26.41 -20.63
N SER A 248 11.60 26.20 -19.92
CA SER A 248 11.69 26.30 -18.45
C SER A 248 12.44 27.54 -17.95
N ALA A 249 12.53 28.60 -18.77
CA ALA A 249 13.11 29.90 -18.42
C ALA A 249 12.01 30.95 -18.23
#